data_AF-A0A6G6K892-F1
#
_entry.id   AF-A0A6G6K892-F1
#
_cell.length_a   1.000
_cell.length_b   1.000
_cell.length_c   1.000
_cell.angle_alpha   90.00
_cell.angle_beta   90.00
_cell.angle_gamma   90.00
#
_symmetry.space_group_name_H-M   'P 1'
#
loop_
_entity.id
_entity.type
_entity.pdbx_description
1 polymer ?
#
loop_
_entity_poly.entity_id
_entity_poly.type
_entity_poly.pdbx_seq_one_letter_code
_entity_poly.pdbx_strand_id
1 'polypeptide(L)'
;MPDWTRSFPDADHRWVMALRPVDDARDFFAAQDATGAMLGERARWLAEEEQKYAALLPEAEAAAVETWEMARAWGHVCDDDDGDGHVPSPMQAMLRLGHAWEPDLVWMHPDETGTHRLAGGVVCFPSSWALREKLGRMMAEVHGPVPALNGELGRQIDTFLQRMAPGAVWRRENWSLSRDGELNHHPSHQRLKLDAGITVHDVWLRLEHQLLMKLPNSGSVLFGIRIEVVPLGELMRDEEAAARLARLVATMSEEAAAYKGLATARGALLGMLRGES
;
A
#
# COMPACT_ATOMS: atom_id res chain seq x y z
N MET A 1 16.95 5.48 -9.42
CA MET A 1 16.15 6.62 -8.94
C MET A 1 14.70 6.33 -9.28
N PRO A 2 13.74 6.72 -8.42
CA PRO A 2 12.33 6.47 -8.66
C PRO A 2 11.87 7.13 -9.96
N ASP A 3 10.94 6.50 -10.68
CA ASP A 3 10.31 7.11 -11.85
C ASP A 3 9.23 8.11 -11.39
N TRP A 4 9.68 9.32 -11.04
CA TRP A 4 8.82 10.39 -10.51
C TRP A 4 7.66 10.74 -11.44
N THR A 5 7.85 10.58 -12.74
CA THR A 5 6.82 10.93 -13.74
C THR A 5 5.57 10.06 -13.61
N ARG A 6 5.69 8.85 -13.07
CA ARG A 6 4.55 7.96 -12.80
C ARG A 6 3.77 8.37 -11.56
N SER A 7 4.47 8.79 -10.51
CA SER A 7 3.86 9.19 -9.24
C SER A 7 3.24 10.58 -9.29
N PHE A 8 3.81 11.47 -10.11
CA PHE A 8 3.38 12.86 -10.25
C PHE A 8 3.01 13.16 -11.69
N PRO A 9 1.72 13.03 -12.07
CA PRO A 9 1.25 13.44 -13.38
C PRO A 9 1.30 14.97 -13.51
N ASP A 10 1.50 15.47 -14.73
CA ASP A 10 1.36 16.90 -15.03
C ASP A 10 -0.13 17.29 -15.11
N ALA A 11 -0.79 17.33 -13.96
CA ALA A 11 -2.20 17.63 -13.82
C ALA A 11 -2.51 18.23 -12.43
N ASP A 12 -3.67 18.85 -12.32
CA ASP A 12 -4.21 19.29 -11.03
C ASP A 12 -4.63 18.07 -10.20
N HIS A 13 -4.59 18.21 -8.87
CA HIS A 13 -4.94 17.14 -7.96
C HIS A 13 -6.41 16.74 -8.12
N ARG A 14 -6.62 15.45 -8.36
CA ARG A 14 -7.92 14.77 -8.29
C ARG A 14 -7.71 13.33 -7.85
N TRP A 15 -8.72 12.74 -7.25
CA TRP A 15 -8.70 11.30 -7.02
C TRP A 15 -8.81 10.58 -8.36
N VAL A 16 -7.90 9.65 -8.62
CA VAL A 16 -7.91 8.81 -9.81
C VAL A 16 -7.56 7.38 -9.42
N MET A 17 -8.12 6.41 -10.15
CA MET A 17 -7.72 5.01 -10.00
C MET A 17 -6.31 4.78 -10.58
N ALA A 18 -6.01 5.38 -11.74
CA ALA A 18 -4.70 5.31 -12.41
C ALA A 18 -4.12 3.88 -12.54
N LEU A 19 -5.00 2.89 -12.70
CA LEU A 19 -4.63 1.49 -12.85
C LEU A 19 -4.17 1.21 -14.28
N ARG A 20 -3.12 0.39 -14.38
CA ARG A 20 -2.60 -0.11 -15.65
C ARG A 20 -2.33 -1.62 -15.56
N PRO A 21 -2.62 -2.39 -16.62
CA PRO A 21 -2.39 -3.82 -16.60
C PRO A 21 -0.89 -4.13 -16.54
N VAL A 22 -0.55 -5.28 -15.99
CA VAL A 22 0.79 -5.87 -16.06
C VAL A 22 0.67 -7.37 -16.31
N ASP A 23 1.69 -7.92 -16.96
CA ASP A 23 1.68 -9.34 -17.36
C ASP A 23 2.12 -10.28 -16.24
N ASP A 24 2.91 -9.79 -15.29
CA ASP A 24 3.47 -10.58 -14.20
C ASP A 24 3.46 -9.81 -12.87
N ALA A 25 3.18 -10.53 -11.78
CA ALA A 25 3.19 -10.06 -10.40
C ALA A 25 4.38 -10.59 -9.59
N ARG A 26 5.14 -11.58 -10.10
CA ARG A 26 6.19 -12.29 -9.37
C ARG A 26 7.21 -11.31 -8.78
N ASP A 27 7.89 -10.54 -9.62
CA ASP A 27 8.97 -9.67 -9.18
C ASP A 27 8.49 -8.60 -8.18
N PHE A 28 7.22 -8.20 -8.24
CA PHE A 28 6.65 -7.23 -7.30
C PHE A 28 6.69 -7.74 -5.86
N PHE A 29 6.38 -9.03 -5.64
CA PHE A 29 6.33 -9.64 -4.32
C PHE A 29 7.67 -10.20 -3.83
N ALA A 30 8.61 -10.44 -4.74
CA ALA A 30 9.94 -10.94 -4.41
C ALA A 30 10.73 -9.98 -3.48
N ALA A 31 11.74 -10.54 -2.81
CA ALA A 31 12.73 -9.72 -2.10
C ALA A 31 13.56 -8.93 -3.13
N GLN A 32 13.58 -7.60 -2.99
CA GLN A 32 14.33 -6.69 -3.85
C GLN A 32 15.41 -5.94 -3.06
N ASP A 33 15.27 -5.82 -1.75
CA ASP A 33 16.29 -5.27 -0.86
C ASP A 33 17.39 -6.31 -0.60
N ALA A 34 18.49 -6.16 -1.32
CA ALA A 34 19.66 -7.03 -1.19
C ALA A 34 20.29 -7.02 0.22
N THR A 35 20.00 -6.02 1.05
CA THR A 35 20.50 -5.95 2.43
C THR A 35 19.67 -6.79 3.41
N GLY A 36 18.43 -7.13 3.03
CA GLY A 36 17.48 -7.82 3.89
C GLY A 36 16.91 -6.96 5.03
N ALA A 37 17.18 -5.66 5.06
CA ALA A 37 16.72 -4.76 6.11
C ALA A 37 15.18 -4.67 6.14
N MET A 38 14.54 -4.61 4.97
CA MET A 38 13.08 -4.59 4.84
C MET A 38 12.42 -5.82 5.48
N LEU A 39 12.91 -7.02 5.13
CA LEU A 39 12.39 -8.27 5.68
C LEU A 39 12.74 -8.44 7.16
N GLY A 40 13.91 -7.96 7.60
CA GLY A 40 14.29 -7.95 9.01
C GLY A 40 13.34 -7.11 9.87
N GLU A 41 13.02 -5.90 9.41
CA GLU A 41 12.07 -5.01 10.10
C GLU A 41 10.66 -5.58 10.12
N ARG A 42 10.24 -6.21 9.02
CA ARG A 42 8.95 -6.92 8.93
C ARG A 42 8.88 -8.08 9.92
N ALA A 43 9.93 -8.91 9.98
CA ALA A 43 10.02 -10.02 10.91
C ALA A 43 9.96 -9.55 12.37
N ARG A 44 10.59 -8.42 12.70
CA ARG A 44 10.52 -7.81 14.03
C ARG A 44 9.09 -7.46 14.41
N TRP A 45 8.35 -6.76 13.55
CA TRP A 45 6.96 -6.38 13.84
C TRP A 45 6.02 -7.57 13.99
N LEU A 46 6.22 -8.63 13.19
CA LEU A 46 5.45 -9.86 13.32
C LEU A 46 5.79 -10.61 14.60
N ALA A 47 7.05 -10.64 15.03
CA ALA A 47 7.44 -11.29 16.27
C ALA A 47 6.94 -10.55 17.53
N GLU A 48 6.97 -9.22 17.52
CA GLU A 48 6.61 -8.40 18.68
C GLU A 48 5.09 -8.17 18.81
N GLU A 49 4.41 -7.94 17.69
CA GLU A 49 3.02 -7.49 17.67
C GLU A 49 2.19 -8.14 16.55
N GLU A 50 2.36 -9.45 16.30
CA GLU A 50 1.68 -10.21 15.23
C GLU A 50 0.19 -9.85 15.08
N GLN A 51 -0.55 -9.83 16.20
CA GLN A 51 -1.98 -9.58 16.20
C GLN A 51 -2.36 -8.18 15.69
N LYS A 52 -1.46 -7.20 15.75
CA LYS A 52 -1.70 -5.86 15.19
C LYS A 52 -1.61 -5.87 13.67
N TYR A 53 -0.68 -6.65 13.13
CA TYR A 53 -0.25 -6.58 11.73
C TYR A 53 -0.74 -7.73 10.85
N ALA A 54 -1.12 -8.87 11.43
CA ALA A 54 -1.63 -10.02 10.71
C ALA A 54 -3.04 -10.38 11.19
N ALA A 55 -3.95 -10.62 10.25
CA ALA A 55 -5.33 -11.02 10.54
C ALA A 55 -5.93 -11.79 9.36
N LEU A 56 -6.72 -12.82 9.64
CA LEU A 56 -7.41 -13.60 8.61
C LEU A 56 -8.84 -13.93 9.09
N LEU A 57 -9.83 -13.62 8.26
CA LEU A 57 -11.21 -14.09 8.43
C LEU A 57 -11.43 -15.42 7.70
N PRO A 58 -12.40 -16.24 8.12
CA PRO A 58 -12.67 -17.54 7.50
C PRO A 58 -12.87 -17.48 5.98
N GLU A 59 -13.55 -16.45 5.47
CA GLU A 59 -13.80 -16.30 4.03
C GLU A 59 -12.52 -16.06 3.20
N ALA A 60 -11.43 -15.61 3.82
CA ALA A 60 -10.14 -15.40 3.15
C ALA A 60 -9.17 -16.59 3.28
N GLU A 61 -9.52 -17.64 4.01
CA GLU A 61 -8.62 -18.80 4.22
C GLU A 61 -8.21 -19.46 2.90
N ALA A 62 -9.17 -19.68 1.99
CA ALA A 62 -8.89 -20.23 0.68
C ALA A 62 -7.96 -19.33 -0.15
N ALA A 63 -8.10 -18.01 -0.03
CA ALA A 63 -7.24 -17.04 -0.71
C ALA A 63 -5.81 -17.05 -0.14
N ALA A 64 -5.66 -17.21 1.17
CA ALA A 64 -4.35 -17.33 1.80
C ALA A 64 -3.59 -18.58 1.34
N VAL A 65 -4.27 -19.74 1.30
CA VAL A 65 -3.69 -20.99 0.81
C VAL A 65 -3.33 -20.88 -0.67
N GLU A 66 -4.24 -20.40 -1.51
CA GLU A 66 -3.99 -20.20 -2.94
C GLU A 66 -2.81 -19.26 -3.19
N THR A 67 -2.71 -18.17 -2.43
CA THR A 67 -1.59 -17.22 -2.53
C THR A 67 -0.27 -17.86 -2.13
N TRP A 68 -0.27 -18.72 -1.11
CA TRP A 68 0.93 -19.46 -0.69
C TRP A 68 1.36 -20.49 -1.74
N GLU A 69 0.43 -21.23 -2.34
CA GLU A 69 0.73 -22.16 -3.43
C GLU A 69 1.32 -21.42 -4.65
N MET A 70 0.76 -20.27 -4.99
CA MET A 70 1.29 -19.38 -6.03
C MET A 70 2.71 -18.90 -5.70
N ALA A 71 2.94 -18.43 -4.47
CA ALA A 71 4.27 -18.01 -4.01
C ALA A 71 5.29 -19.16 -4.05
N ARG A 72 4.86 -20.38 -3.70
CA ARG A 72 5.68 -21.59 -3.77
C ARG A 72 6.04 -21.93 -5.22
N ALA A 73 5.07 -21.85 -6.14
CA ALA A 73 5.31 -22.03 -7.57
C ALA A 73 6.26 -20.98 -8.16
N TRP A 74 6.32 -19.78 -7.56
CA TRP A 74 7.31 -18.75 -7.88
C TRP A 74 8.66 -18.95 -7.20
N GLY A 75 8.79 -19.90 -6.28
CA GLY A 75 10.00 -20.15 -5.49
C GLY A 75 10.26 -19.11 -4.41
N HIS A 76 9.26 -18.33 -4.01
CA HIS A 76 9.40 -17.31 -2.96
C HIS A 76 9.26 -17.89 -1.55
N VAL A 77 8.58 -19.03 -1.43
CA VAL A 77 8.41 -19.79 -0.19
C VAL A 77 8.70 -21.26 -0.47
N CYS A 78 9.14 -21.98 0.56
CA CYS A 78 9.33 -23.42 0.53
C CYS A 78 8.33 -24.11 1.48
N ASP A 79 8.12 -25.40 1.24
CA ASP A 79 7.59 -26.29 2.27
C ASP A 79 8.66 -26.37 3.39
N ASP A 80 8.27 -26.52 4.66
CA ASP A 80 9.28 -26.59 5.73
C ASP A 80 10.23 -27.77 5.51
N ASP A 81 11.50 -27.60 5.89
CA ASP A 81 12.52 -28.65 5.92
C ASP A 81 12.23 -29.75 6.98
N ASP A 82 11.10 -29.67 7.71
CA ASP A 82 10.69 -30.63 8.75
C ASP A 82 10.34 -32.03 8.20
N GLY A 83 10.48 -32.26 6.89
CA GLY A 83 10.56 -33.60 6.29
C GLY A 83 9.23 -34.34 6.12
N ASP A 84 8.11 -33.77 6.55
CA ASP A 84 6.82 -34.48 6.61
C ASP A 84 5.77 -34.05 5.55
N GLY A 85 6.15 -33.18 4.61
CA GLY A 85 5.27 -32.78 3.49
C GLY A 85 3.95 -32.11 3.93
N HIS A 86 3.94 -31.50 5.11
CA HIS A 86 2.73 -30.90 5.70
C HIS A 86 2.35 -29.61 4.95
N VAL A 87 1.12 -29.54 4.45
CA VAL A 87 0.54 -28.31 3.90
C VAL A 87 0.23 -27.36 5.07
N PRO A 88 0.72 -26.11 5.06
CA PRO A 88 0.47 -25.18 6.15
C PRO A 88 -1.03 -24.90 6.30
N SER A 89 -1.48 -24.72 7.54
CA SER A 89 -2.81 -24.15 7.79
C SER A 89 -2.95 -22.76 7.15
N PRO A 90 -4.17 -22.27 6.84
CA PRO A 90 -4.36 -20.96 6.22
C PRO A 90 -3.66 -19.79 6.96
N MET A 91 -3.66 -19.83 8.30
CA MET A 91 -2.95 -18.86 9.13
C MET A 91 -1.43 -18.96 8.95
N GLN A 92 -0.87 -20.18 8.96
CA GLN A 92 0.56 -20.41 8.73
C GLN A 92 0.96 -20.00 7.31
N ALA A 93 0.13 -20.30 6.30
CA ALA A 93 0.33 -19.87 4.92
C ALA A 93 0.42 -18.34 4.82
N MET A 94 -0.52 -17.62 5.45
CA MET A 94 -0.51 -16.16 5.53
C MET A 94 0.75 -15.63 6.24
N LEU A 95 1.13 -16.19 7.39
CA LEU A 95 2.30 -15.72 8.14
C LEU A 95 3.61 -16.01 7.40
N ARG A 96 3.72 -17.12 6.66
CA ARG A 96 4.90 -17.41 5.82
C ARG A 96 5.02 -16.42 4.67
N LEU A 97 3.92 -16.10 4.00
CA LEU A 97 3.88 -14.99 3.03
C LEU A 97 4.28 -13.67 3.70
N GLY A 98 3.80 -13.49 4.94
CA GLY A 98 4.24 -12.49 5.90
C GLY A 98 5.75 -12.35 5.96
N HIS A 99 6.47 -13.43 6.26
CA HIS A 99 7.93 -13.37 6.41
C HIS A 99 8.71 -13.36 5.09
N ALA A 100 8.13 -13.84 3.99
CA ALA A 100 8.85 -14.01 2.72
C ALA A 100 8.74 -12.83 1.76
N TRP A 101 7.62 -12.09 1.79
CA TRP A 101 7.38 -10.98 0.86
C TRP A 101 7.64 -9.63 1.51
N GLU A 102 8.31 -8.75 0.76
CA GLU A 102 8.56 -7.37 1.18
C GLU A 102 7.31 -6.48 1.16
N PRO A 103 6.42 -6.54 0.13
CA PRO A 103 5.19 -5.78 0.17
C PRO A 103 4.25 -6.28 1.26
N ASP A 104 3.53 -5.35 1.87
CA ASP A 104 2.34 -5.69 2.64
C ASP A 104 1.30 -6.33 1.73
N LEU A 105 0.49 -7.23 2.27
CA LEU A 105 -0.51 -7.98 1.50
C LEU A 105 -1.87 -7.95 2.19
N VAL A 106 -2.92 -7.82 1.40
CA VAL A 106 -4.31 -7.78 1.85
C VAL A 106 -5.16 -8.59 0.89
N TRP A 107 -6.12 -9.36 1.40
CA TRP A 107 -7.15 -10.00 0.58
C TRP A 107 -8.46 -9.25 0.69
N MET A 108 -9.01 -8.94 -0.48
CA MET A 108 -10.36 -8.42 -0.64
C MET A 108 -11.26 -9.54 -1.16
N HIS A 109 -12.14 -10.06 -0.31
CA HIS A 109 -13.01 -11.18 -0.66
C HIS A 109 -14.36 -10.68 -1.17
N PRO A 110 -14.85 -11.13 -2.33
CA PRO A 110 -16.19 -10.83 -2.79
C PRO A 110 -17.22 -11.62 -1.99
N ASP A 111 -18.34 -10.98 -1.62
CA ASP A 111 -19.51 -11.70 -1.14
C ASP A 111 -20.37 -12.26 -2.28
N GLU A 112 -21.51 -12.87 -1.94
CA GLU A 112 -22.47 -13.45 -2.89
C GLU A 112 -23.01 -12.43 -3.91
N THR A 113 -22.95 -11.13 -3.60
CA THR A 113 -23.38 -10.03 -4.48
C THR A 113 -22.22 -9.48 -5.34
N GLY A 114 -21.00 -9.97 -5.12
CA GLY A 114 -19.77 -9.46 -5.73
C GLY A 114 -19.22 -8.21 -5.04
N THR A 115 -19.76 -7.80 -3.89
CA THR A 115 -19.23 -6.67 -3.13
C THR A 115 -18.02 -7.14 -2.34
N HIS A 116 -16.91 -6.39 -2.43
CA HIS A 116 -15.64 -6.81 -1.83
C HIS A 116 -15.49 -6.23 -0.42
N ARG A 117 -15.05 -7.07 0.52
CA ARG A 117 -14.63 -6.66 1.87
C ARG A 117 -13.18 -7.00 2.14
N LEU A 118 -12.52 -6.23 2.99
CA LEU A 118 -11.18 -6.55 3.47
C LEU A 118 -11.27 -7.74 4.42
N ALA A 119 -10.78 -8.90 4.01
CA ALA A 119 -11.00 -10.16 4.71
C ALA A 119 -9.76 -10.75 5.37
N GLY A 120 -8.57 -10.23 5.08
CA GLY A 120 -7.35 -10.60 5.77
C GLY A 120 -6.12 -9.92 5.21
N GLY A 121 -4.97 -10.17 5.81
CA GLY A 121 -3.69 -9.66 5.33
C GLY A 121 -2.57 -9.66 6.36
N VAL A 122 -1.40 -9.23 5.91
CA VAL A 122 -0.21 -8.93 6.71
C VAL A 122 0.32 -7.56 6.32
N VAL A 123 0.12 -6.57 7.19
CA VAL A 123 0.35 -5.14 6.92
C VAL A 123 1.27 -4.54 7.99
N CYS A 124 2.59 -4.66 7.82
CA CYS A 124 3.59 -4.17 8.77
C CYS A 124 4.00 -2.71 8.52
N PHE A 125 3.81 -2.20 7.31
CA PHE A 125 4.20 -0.86 6.88
C PHE A 125 3.00 -0.01 6.44
N PRO A 126 1.91 0.06 7.24
CA PRO A 126 0.71 0.78 6.83
C PRO A 126 0.96 2.27 6.76
N SER A 127 0.31 2.98 5.83
CA SER A 127 0.34 4.44 5.75
C SER A 127 -0.80 5.08 6.54
N SER A 128 -0.66 5.13 7.87
CA SER A 128 -1.63 5.79 8.78
C SER A 128 -3.01 5.13 8.87
N TRP A 129 -3.08 3.81 8.73
CA TRP A 129 -4.30 3.02 8.97
C TRP A 129 -3.95 1.69 9.65
N ALA A 130 -4.92 1.06 10.29
CA ALA A 130 -4.73 -0.20 11.01
C ALA A 130 -5.52 -1.34 10.34
N LEU A 131 -4.88 -2.48 10.07
CA LEU A 131 -5.52 -3.65 9.46
C LEU A 131 -6.79 -4.06 10.23
N ARG A 132 -6.67 -4.17 11.56
CA ARG A 132 -7.75 -4.61 12.45
C ARG A 132 -8.96 -3.69 12.43
N GLU A 133 -8.78 -2.40 12.19
CA GLU A 133 -9.90 -1.46 12.10
C GLU A 133 -10.67 -1.61 10.78
N LYS A 134 -10.02 -2.11 9.73
CA LYS A 134 -10.59 -2.26 8.38
C LYS A 134 -11.12 -3.66 8.09
N LEU A 135 -10.72 -4.65 8.89
CA LEU A 135 -11.12 -6.05 8.73
C LEU A 135 -12.65 -6.21 8.76
N GLY A 136 -13.18 -6.98 7.80
CA GLY A 136 -14.61 -7.24 7.61
C GLY A 136 -15.38 -6.12 6.90
N ARG A 137 -14.79 -4.93 6.70
CA ARG A 137 -15.48 -3.78 6.10
C ARG A 137 -15.49 -3.83 4.58
N MET A 138 -16.56 -3.33 3.98
CA MET A 138 -16.69 -3.16 2.53
C MET A 138 -15.73 -2.09 2.01
N MET A 139 -15.36 -2.17 0.73
CA MET A 139 -14.44 -1.19 0.13
C MET A 139 -14.90 0.26 0.28
N ALA A 140 -16.20 0.53 0.16
CA ALA A 140 -16.76 1.86 0.41
C ALA A 140 -16.53 2.35 1.85
N GLU A 141 -16.61 1.45 2.84
CA GLU A 141 -16.39 1.78 4.25
C GLU A 141 -14.90 1.94 4.58
N VAL A 142 -14.04 1.12 3.96
CA VAL A 142 -12.58 1.23 4.07
C VAL A 142 -12.12 2.60 3.57
N HIS A 143 -12.65 3.03 2.42
CA HIS A 143 -12.37 4.33 1.81
C HIS A 143 -13.19 5.51 2.36
N GLY A 144 -14.15 5.27 3.26
CA GLY A 144 -15.01 6.31 3.84
C GLY A 144 -14.28 7.53 4.41
N PRO A 145 -13.09 7.40 5.04
CA PRO A 145 -12.31 8.53 5.51
C PRO A 145 -11.66 9.38 4.41
N VAL A 146 -11.60 8.90 3.16
CA VAL A 146 -10.97 9.63 2.06
C VAL A 146 -11.97 10.65 1.49
N PRO A 147 -11.72 11.96 1.61
CA PRO A 147 -12.70 12.99 1.24
C PRO A 147 -13.11 12.88 -0.22
N ALA A 148 -14.42 12.96 -0.48
CA ALA A 148 -15.05 12.89 -1.80
C ALA A 148 -14.81 11.62 -2.64
N LEU A 149 -13.88 10.72 -2.26
CA LEU A 149 -13.50 9.57 -3.07
C LEU A 149 -14.68 8.63 -3.37
N ASN A 150 -15.51 8.30 -2.37
CA ASN A 150 -16.64 7.42 -2.61
C ASN A 150 -17.66 8.02 -3.59
N GLY A 151 -17.89 9.33 -3.53
CA GLY A 151 -18.79 10.03 -4.46
C GLY A 151 -18.21 10.10 -5.87
N GLU A 152 -16.90 10.30 -6.00
CA GLU A 152 -16.22 10.46 -7.29
C GLU A 152 -15.88 9.13 -7.97
N LEU A 153 -15.42 8.13 -7.20
CA LEU A 153 -14.80 6.90 -7.70
C LEU A 153 -15.39 5.61 -7.12
N GLY A 154 -16.18 5.64 -6.04
CA GLY A 154 -16.63 4.43 -5.34
C GLY A 154 -17.24 3.38 -6.27
N ARG A 155 -18.21 3.79 -7.10
CA ARG A 155 -18.83 2.91 -8.11
C ARG A 155 -17.82 2.35 -9.13
N GLN A 156 -16.83 3.15 -9.53
CA GLN A 156 -15.81 2.71 -10.48
C GLN A 156 -14.90 1.65 -9.85
N ILE A 157 -14.52 1.83 -8.58
CA ILE A 157 -13.74 0.87 -7.80
C ILE A 157 -14.51 -0.45 -7.67
N ASP A 158 -15.77 -0.40 -7.25
CA ASP A 158 -16.60 -1.61 -7.10
C ASP A 158 -16.75 -2.35 -8.43
N THR A 159 -17.08 -1.61 -9.50
CA THR A 159 -17.23 -2.18 -10.84
C THR A 159 -15.91 -2.79 -11.34
N PHE A 160 -14.78 -2.15 -11.06
CA PHE A 160 -13.46 -2.66 -11.44
C PHE A 160 -13.19 -3.99 -10.74
N LEU A 161 -13.27 -4.04 -9.41
CA LEU A 161 -12.99 -5.25 -8.62
C LEU A 161 -13.89 -6.43 -9.03
N GLN A 162 -15.18 -6.16 -9.29
CA GLN A 162 -16.13 -7.17 -9.76
C GLN A 162 -15.79 -7.73 -11.15
N ARG A 163 -15.25 -6.90 -12.05
CA ARG A 163 -14.98 -7.26 -13.45
C ARG A 163 -13.56 -7.76 -13.71
N MET A 164 -12.68 -7.76 -12.71
CA MET A 164 -11.34 -8.31 -12.87
C MET A 164 -11.43 -9.78 -13.30
N ALA A 165 -10.85 -10.12 -14.45
CA ALA A 165 -10.76 -11.50 -14.91
C ALA A 165 -9.83 -12.31 -13.99
N PRO A 166 -10.09 -13.61 -13.76
CA PRO A 166 -9.15 -14.51 -13.08
C PRO A 166 -7.72 -14.38 -13.60
N GLY A 167 -6.75 -14.19 -12.69
CA GLY A 167 -5.33 -14.01 -13.02
C GLY A 167 -4.96 -12.61 -13.55
N ALA A 168 -5.92 -11.71 -13.76
CA ALA A 168 -5.60 -10.35 -14.20
C ALA A 168 -4.84 -9.58 -13.12
N VAL A 169 -3.76 -8.92 -13.53
CA VAL A 169 -2.89 -8.13 -12.66
C VAL A 169 -2.89 -6.67 -13.11
N TRP A 170 -3.02 -5.78 -12.13
CA TRP A 170 -3.05 -4.33 -12.33
C TRP A 170 -2.15 -3.65 -11.32
N ARG A 171 -1.53 -2.55 -11.72
CA ARG A 171 -0.72 -1.72 -10.82
C ARG A 171 -1.15 -0.27 -10.84
N ARG A 172 -0.83 0.43 -9.76
CA ARG A 172 -0.94 1.88 -9.64
C ARG A 172 0.07 2.40 -8.61
N GLU A 173 0.20 3.71 -8.56
CA GLU A 173 0.96 4.42 -7.55
C GLU A 173 0.01 5.21 -6.64
N ASN A 174 0.44 5.38 -5.40
CA ASN A 174 -0.08 6.37 -4.48
C ASN A 174 1.08 7.02 -3.72
N TRP A 175 0.86 8.20 -3.15
CA TRP A 175 1.91 8.92 -2.44
C TRP A 175 1.36 9.74 -1.27
N SER A 176 2.21 9.95 -0.28
CA SER A 176 2.02 10.88 0.83
C SER A 176 3.35 11.53 1.24
N LEU A 177 3.28 12.54 2.11
CA LEU A 177 4.47 13.13 2.73
C LEU A 177 4.40 12.91 4.24
N SER A 178 5.54 12.65 4.84
CA SER A 178 5.71 12.43 6.29
C SER A 178 6.87 13.26 6.83
N ARG A 179 6.88 13.44 8.16
CA ARG A 179 7.97 14.11 8.88
C ARG A 179 8.97 13.14 9.52
N ASP A 180 8.95 11.91 9.06
CA ASP A 180 9.91 10.87 9.42
C ASP A 180 10.05 9.89 8.24
N GLY A 181 11.19 9.20 8.23
CA GLY A 181 11.53 8.19 7.23
C GLY A 181 11.09 6.76 7.61
N GLU A 182 10.25 6.59 8.63
CA GLU A 182 9.92 5.27 9.18
C GLU A 182 9.03 4.46 8.23
N LEU A 183 9.24 3.15 8.18
CA LEU A 183 8.40 2.25 7.40
C LEU A 183 7.04 2.01 8.06
N ASN A 184 6.96 1.97 9.39
CA ASN A 184 5.73 1.63 10.09
C ASN A 184 4.98 2.88 10.55
N HIS A 185 3.95 3.27 9.79
CA HIS A 185 3.11 4.42 10.09
C HIS A 185 1.78 4.01 10.75
N HIS A 186 1.73 2.89 11.47
CA HIS A 186 0.53 2.44 12.17
C HIS A 186 -0.01 3.52 13.13
N PRO A 187 -1.34 3.76 13.22
CA PRO A 187 -1.92 4.86 14.01
C PRO A 187 -1.59 4.86 15.51
N SER A 188 -1.17 3.73 16.08
CA SER A 188 -0.74 3.65 17.48
C SER A 188 0.61 4.32 17.74
N HIS A 189 1.44 4.49 16.69
CA HIS A 189 2.76 5.08 16.82
C HIS A 189 2.66 6.61 16.82
N GLN A 190 3.24 7.23 17.85
CA GLN A 190 3.31 8.69 17.92
C GLN A 190 4.34 9.19 16.91
N ARG A 191 3.89 10.03 15.99
CA ARG A 191 4.74 10.61 14.93
C ARG A 191 4.59 12.11 14.88
N LEU A 192 5.65 12.78 14.46
CA LEU A 192 5.61 14.21 14.22
C LEU A 192 4.78 14.50 12.97
N LYS A 193 3.92 15.51 13.07
CA LYS A 193 3.15 16.00 11.93
C LYS A 193 3.96 17.05 11.18
N LEU A 194 3.70 17.14 9.88
CA LEU A 194 4.19 18.26 9.09
C LEU A 194 3.51 19.56 9.57
N ASP A 195 4.30 20.60 9.75
CA ASP A 195 3.83 21.94 10.13
C ASP A 195 4.55 23.02 9.32
N ALA A 196 4.29 24.29 9.62
CA ALA A 196 4.87 25.41 8.89
C ALA A 196 6.38 25.62 9.13
N GLY A 197 6.97 24.97 10.14
CA GLY A 197 8.39 25.11 10.51
C GLY A 197 9.29 24.01 9.94
N ILE A 198 8.77 23.14 9.07
CA ILE A 198 9.56 22.10 8.41
C ILE A 198 10.59 22.69 7.43
N THR A 199 11.72 22.02 7.31
CA THR A 199 12.71 22.21 6.25
C THR A 199 12.68 21.02 5.28
N VAL A 200 13.42 21.11 4.17
CA VAL A 200 13.52 20.00 3.19
C VAL A 200 14.06 18.71 3.82
N HIS A 201 14.88 18.83 4.87
CA HIS A 201 15.46 17.68 5.58
C HIS A 201 14.49 17.01 6.55
N ASP A 202 13.38 17.68 6.89
CA ASP A 202 12.34 17.15 7.76
C ASP A 202 11.23 16.44 6.98
N VAL A 203 11.29 16.40 5.64
CA VAL A 203 10.21 15.85 4.81
C VAL A 203 10.68 14.62 4.07
N TRP A 204 9.88 13.57 4.17
CA TRP A 204 10.04 12.34 3.40
C TRP A 204 8.83 12.15 2.50
N LEU A 205 9.11 11.74 1.28
CA LEU A 205 8.13 11.21 0.36
C LEU A 205 7.94 9.73 0.63
N ARG A 206 6.69 9.34 0.83
CA ARG A 206 6.28 7.95 0.97
C ARG A 206 5.51 7.54 -0.28
N LEU A 207 6.11 6.66 -1.07
CA LEU A 207 5.53 6.09 -2.27
C LEU A 207 4.94 4.72 -1.95
N GLU A 208 3.73 4.47 -2.45
CA GLU A 208 3.09 3.17 -2.42
C GLU A 208 3.01 2.64 -3.85
N HIS A 209 3.79 1.62 -4.14
CA HIS A 209 3.63 0.83 -5.34
C HIS A 209 2.60 -0.25 -5.05
N GLN A 210 1.47 -0.17 -5.73
CA GLN A 210 0.29 -0.97 -5.43
C GLN A 210 0.02 -1.95 -6.57
N LEU A 211 -0.26 -3.21 -6.24
CA LEU A 211 -0.59 -4.27 -7.20
C LEU A 211 -1.87 -5.00 -6.78
N LEU A 212 -2.82 -5.12 -7.70
CA LEU A 212 -4.05 -5.89 -7.53
C LEU A 212 -4.02 -7.09 -8.46
N MET A 213 -4.22 -8.29 -7.92
CA MET A 213 -4.31 -9.54 -8.67
C MET A 213 -5.59 -10.27 -8.31
N LYS A 214 -6.40 -10.64 -9.32
CA LYS A 214 -7.56 -11.50 -9.10
C LYS A 214 -7.08 -12.95 -8.96
N LEU A 215 -7.29 -13.54 -7.80
CA LEU A 215 -6.95 -14.93 -7.56
C LEU A 215 -7.96 -15.85 -8.29
N PRO A 216 -7.49 -16.79 -9.12
CA PRO A 216 -8.36 -17.56 -10.00
C PRO A 216 -9.30 -18.54 -9.30
N ASN A 217 -8.93 -19.12 -8.16
CA ASN A 217 -9.69 -20.17 -7.49
C ASN A 217 -10.59 -19.61 -6.40
N SER A 218 -10.06 -18.78 -5.50
CA SER A 218 -10.84 -18.17 -4.41
C SER A 218 -11.73 -17.02 -4.86
N GLY A 219 -11.45 -16.43 -6.02
CA GLY A 219 -12.13 -15.22 -6.49
C GLY A 219 -11.79 -13.96 -5.67
N SER A 220 -10.95 -14.05 -4.64
CA SER A 220 -10.47 -12.88 -3.91
C SER A 220 -9.53 -12.03 -4.78
N VAL A 221 -9.40 -10.76 -4.43
CA VAL A 221 -8.36 -9.89 -5.00
C VAL A 221 -7.23 -9.79 -3.97
N LEU A 222 -6.03 -10.25 -4.35
CA LEU A 222 -4.80 -10.01 -3.62
C LEU A 222 -4.32 -8.59 -3.92
N PHE A 223 -4.14 -7.80 -2.87
CA PHE A 223 -3.65 -6.43 -2.92
C PHE A 223 -2.28 -6.34 -2.24
N GLY A 224 -1.24 -6.12 -3.03
CA GLY A 224 0.12 -5.90 -2.56
C GLY A 224 0.44 -4.40 -2.48
N ILE A 225 1.12 -3.99 -1.41
CA ILE A 225 1.49 -2.60 -1.13
C ILE A 225 2.97 -2.56 -0.77
N ARG A 226 3.80 -2.11 -1.71
CA ARG A 226 5.24 -1.94 -1.51
C ARG A 226 5.52 -0.49 -1.18
N ILE A 227 6.16 -0.27 -0.04
CA ILE A 227 6.52 1.06 0.44
C ILE A 227 7.94 1.39 0.01
N GLU A 228 8.11 2.60 -0.51
CA GLU A 228 9.40 3.23 -0.71
C GLU A 228 9.39 4.59 -0.01
N VAL A 229 10.43 4.87 0.79
CA VAL A 229 10.55 6.12 1.54
C VAL A 229 11.80 6.84 1.07
N VAL A 230 11.64 8.09 0.63
CA VAL A 230 12.71 8.88 0.02
C VAL A 230 12.74 10.27 0.66
N PRO A 231 13.91 10.80 1.07
CA PRO A 231 14.00 12.19 1.50
C PRO A 231 13.52 13.14 0.40
N LEU A 232 12.73 14.17 0.77
CA LEU A 232 12.18 15.13 -0.22
C LEU A 232 13.29 15.79 -1.04
N GLY A 233 14.45 16.03 -0.42
CA GLY A 233 15.63 16.60 -1.09
C GLY A 233 16.14 15.78 -2.28
N GLU A 234 15.84 14.47 -2.37
CA GLU A 234 16.19 13.70 -3.57
C GLU A 234 15.27 14.00 -4.75
N LEU A 235 13.96 14.12 -4.50
CA LEU A 235 12.99 14.51 -5.51
C LEU A 235 13.27 15.93 -6.01
N MET A 236 13.69 16.83 -5.10
CA MET A 236 14.03 18.22 -5.46
C MET A 236 15.23 18.35 -6.41
N ARG A 237 16.01 17.29 -6.65
CA ARG A 237 17.05 17.28 -7.69
C ARG A 237 16.47 17.18 -9.10
N ASP A 238 15.20 16.80 -9.22
CA ASP A 238 14.44 16.76 -10.46
C ASP A 238 13.44 17.94 -10.45
N GLU A 239 13.78 19.00 -11.17
CA GLU A 239 12.98 20.24 -11.21
C GLU A 239 11.57 19.99 -11.75
N GLU A 240 11.41 19.07 -12.70
CA GLU A 240 10.12 18.74 -13.29
C GLU A 240 9.24 17.98 -12.29
N ALA A 241 9.80 16.99 -11.60
CA ALA A 241 9.11 16.26 -10.54
C ALA A 241 8.70 17.19 -9.37
N ALA A 242 9.60 18.08 -8.95
CA ALA A 242 9.34 19.07 -7.91
C ALA A 242 8.19 20.01 -8.31
N ALA A 243 8.20 20.53 -9.54
CA ALA A 243 7.14 21.38 -10.05
C ALA A 243 5.78 20.66 -10.13
N ARG A 244 5.76 19.39 -10.55
CA ARG A 244 4.53 18.59 -10.60
C ARG A 244 3.97 18.30 -9.22
N LEU A 245 4.82 17.94 -8.25
CA LEU A 245 4.41 17.79 -6.86
C LEU A 245 3.90 19.13 -6.28
N ALA A 246 4.56 20.25 -6.59
CA ALA A 246 4.09 21.59 -6.20
C ALA A 246 2.68 21.88 -6.75
N ARG A 247 2.42 21.54 -8.02
CA ARG A 247 1.12 21.70 -8.65
C ARG A 247 0.04 20.86 -7.94
N LEU A 248 0.34 19.60 -7.63
CA LEU A 248 -0.59 18.73 -6.90
C LEU A 248 -0.88 19.28 -5.50
N VAL A 249 0.14 19.69 -4.75
CA VAL A 249 -0.02 20.30 -3.42
C VAL A 249 -0.78 21.62 -3.51
N ALA A 250 -0.58 22.44 -4.55
CA ALA A 250 -1.26 23.73 -4.71
C ALA A 250 -2.74 23.61 -5.09
N THR A 251 -3.10 22.57 -5.85
CA THR A 251 -4.46 22.39 -6.40
C THR A 251 -5.34 21.43 -5.60
N MET A 252 -4.76 20.71 -4.64
CA MET A 252 -5.48 19.84 -3.69
C MET A 252 -6.58 20.61 -2.93
N SER A 253 -7.73 19.99 -2.69
CA SER A 253 -8.75 20.61 -1.81
C SER A 253 -8.26 20.68 -0.37
N GLU A 254 -8.81 21.59 0.44
CA GLU A 254 -8.47 21.68 1.87
C GLU A 254 -8.78 20.39 2.62
N GLU A 255 -9.89 19.72 2.29
CA GLU A 255 -10.26 18.43 2.86
C GLU A 255 -9.22 17.35 2.52
N ALA A 256 -8.79 17.26 1.25
CA ALA A 256 -7.78 16.30 0.84
C ALA A 256 -6.41 16.61 1.47
N ALA A 257 -6.05 17.90 1.59
CA ALA A 257 -4.83 18.33 2.27
C ALA A 257 -4.87 18.00 3.77
N ALA A 258 -6.02 18.17 4.43
CA ALA A 258 -6.21 17.77 5.82
C ALA A 258 -6.11 16.25 6.00
N TYR A 259 -6.76 15.47 5.12
CA TYR A 259 -6.69 14.01 5.13
C TYR A 259 -5.25 13.49 4.91
N LYS A 260 -4.50 14.09 3.99
CA LYS A 260 -3.08 13.76 3.74
C LYS A 260 -2.12 14.36 4.78
N GLY A 261 -2.62 15.09 5.79
CA GLY A 261 -1.79 15.70 6.83
C GLY A 261 -0.91 16.87 6.34
N LEU A 262 -1.26 17.51 5.22
CA LEU A 262 -0.48 18.56 4.57
C LEU A 262 -0.98 19.97 4.87
N ALA A 263 -2.22 20.12 5.36
CA ALA A 263 -2.89 21.43 5.47
C ALA A 263 -2.05 22.49 6.22
N THR A 264 -1.49 22.15 7.39
CA THR A 264 -0.68 23.09 8.19
C THR A 264 0.69 23.39 7.56
N ALA A 265 1.25 22.47 6.79
CA ALA A 265 2.56 22.58 6.16
C ALA A 265 2.51 23.12 4.73
N ARG A 266 1.31 23.32 4.17
CA ARG A 266 1.10 23.56 2.74
C ARG A 266 1.92 24.71 2.18
N GLY A 267 1.94 25.85 2.90
CA GLY A 267 2.73 27.02 2.49
C GLY A 267 4.23 26.75 2.45
N ALA A 268 4.77 26.13 3.50
CA ALA A 268 6.19 25.78 3.58
C ALA A 268 6.58 24.76 2.48
N LEU A 269 5.75 23.74 2.26
CA LEU A 269 5.95 22.76 1.18
C LEU A 269 6.01 23.43 -0.20
N LEU A 270 5.09 24.35 -0.49
CA LEU A 270 5.06 25.05 -1.78
C LEU A 270 6.28 25.95 -1.96
N GLY A 271 6.71 26.66 -0.92
CA GLY A 271 7.94 27.46 -0.96
C GLY A 271 9.15 26.62 -1.33
N MET A 272 9.34 25.50 -0.63
CA MET A 272 10.43 24.55 -0.91
C MET A 272 10.36 23.98 -2.33
N LEU A 273 9.20 23.46 -2.74
CA LEU A 273 9.05 22.78 -4.03
C LEU A 273 9.21 23.72 -5.24
N ARG A 274 8.97 25.02 -5.06
CA ARG A 274 9.13 26.03 -6.12
C ARG A 274 10.51 26.70 -6.13
N GLY A 275 11.38 26.35 -5.18
CA GLY A 275 12.66 27.03 -4.99
C GLY A 275 12.51 28.47 -4.50
N GLU A 276 11.37 28.80 -3.88
CA GLU A 276 11.13 30.08 -3.22
C GLU A 276 11.73 29.99 -1.81
N SER A 277 13.00 30.37 -1.68
CA SER A 277 13.72 30.49 -0.39
C SER A 277 14.42 31.84 -0.33
#